data_AF-A0A2W7UN10-F1
#
_entry.id   AF-A0A2W7UN10-F1
#
_cell.length_a   1.000
_cell.length_b   1.000
_cell.length_c   1.000
_cell.angle_alpha   90.00
_cell.angle_beta   90.00
_cell.angle_gamma   90.00
#
_symmetry.space_group_name_H-M   'P 1'
#
loop_
_entity.id
_entity.type
_entity.pdbx_description
1 polymer ?
#
loop_
_entity_poly.entity_id
_entity_poly.type
_entity_poly.pdbx_seq_one_letter_code
_entity_poly.pdbx_strand_id
1 'polypeptide(L)'
;IKWYAERDAEIENEKLRREVEELRQASETDLQPGTIEYERHRLTRAQADAQELKNARDSAEVVETAFCTFVLSRIAGEIASILDGIPLSVQRRFPELENRHVDFLKRDIIKAMNKAAALDELIPGLLSEYIEQSG
;
A
#
# COMPACT_ATOMS: atom_id res chain seq x y z
N ILE A 1 -40.73 3.22 33.20
CA ILE A 1 -41.13 4.35 32.34
C ILE A 1 -39.96 4.81 31.45
N LYS A 2 -38.78 5.15 31.99
CA LYS A 2 -37.58 5.52 31.20
C LYS A 2 -37.17 4.51 30.10
N TRP A 3 -37.15 3.22 30.43
CA TRP A 3 -36.71 2.16 29.49
C TRP A 3 -37.60 2.03 28.23
N TYR A 4 -38.91 2.24 28.36
CA TYR A 4 -39.82 2.22 27.20
C TYR A 4 -39.60 3.46 26.31
N ALA A 5 -39.42 4.63 26.92
CA ALA A 5 -39.14 5.86 26.17
C ALA A 5 -37.79 5.84 25.45
N GLU A 6 -36.75 5.25 26.06
CA GLU A 6 -35.44 5.05 25.41
C GLU A 6 -35.55 4.09 24.23
N ARG A 7 -36.26 2.97 24.40
CA ARG A 7 -36.43 1.98 23.33
C ARG A 7 -37.29 2.49 22.18
N ASP A 8 -38.33 3.26 22.46
CA ASP A 8 -39.18 3.88 21.44
C ASP A 8 -38.40 4.93 20.65
N ALA A 9 -37.57 5.74 21.31
CA ALA A 9 -36.70 6.72 20.66
C ALA A 9 -35.61 6.07 19.79
N GLU A 10 -35.11 4.90 20.18
CA GLU A 10 -34.12 4.14 19.41
C GLU A 10 -34.75 3.54 18.13
N ILE A 11 -35.97 2.99 18.24
CA ILE A 11 -36.76 2.49 17.11
C ILE A 11 -37.11 3.63 16.14
N GLU A 12 -37.47 4.79 16.67
CA GLU A 12 -37.80 5.97 15.86
C GLU A 12 -36.56 6.52 15.14
N ASN A 13 -35.41 6.59 15.81
CA ASN A 13 -34.15 6.96 15.16
C ASN A 13 -33.75 5.98 14.06
N GLU A 14 -33.94 4.68 14.26
CA GLU A 14 -33.62 3.67 13.24
C GLU A 14 -34.55 3.81 12.02
N LYS A 15 -35.85 4.08 12.24
CA LYS A 15 -36.79 4.39 11.15
C LYS A 15 -36.39 5.64 10.39
N LEU A 16 -36.06 6.73 11.09
CA LEU A 16 -35.62 7.98 10.47
C LEU A 16 -34.32 7.79 9.67
N ARG A 17 -33.37 6.99 10.16
CA ARG A 17 -32.15 6.65 9.40
C ARG A 17 -32.48 5.91 8.10
N ARG A 18 -33.39 4.93 8.15
CA ARG A 18 -33.82 4.20 6.94
C ARG A 18 -34.54 5.10 5.95
N GLU A 19 -35.45 5.95 6.41
CA GLU A 19 -36.20 6.87 5.56
C GLU A 19 -35.28 7.91 4.89
N VAL A 20 -34.28 8.43 5.61
CA VAL A 20 -33.26 9.31 5.05
C VAL A 20 -32.40 8.59 4.01
N GLU A 21 -32.06 7.32 4.24
CA GLU A 21 -31.30 6.52 3.30
C GLU A 21 -32.11 6.19 2.03
N GLU A 22 -33.40 5.85 2.18
CA GLU A 22 -34.32 5.64 1.05
C GLU A 22 -34.50 6.91 0.21
N LEU A 23 -34.66 8.07 0.86
CA LEU A 23 -34.74 9.37 0.17
C LEU A 23 -33.44 9.73 -0.55
N ARG A 24 -32.28 9.41 0.05
CA ARG A 24 -30.98 9.56 -0.60
C ARG A 24 -30.87 8.68 -1.83
N GLN A 25 -31.22 7.40 -1.72
CA GLN A 25 -31.15 6.46 -2.83
C GLN A 25 -32.08 6.86 -3.98
N ALA A 26 -33.32 7.27 -3.66
CA ALA A 26 -34.27 7.78 -4.65
C ALA A 26 -33.72 9.02 -5.37
N SER A 27 -33.16 9.97 -4.61
CA SER A 27 -32.53 11.17 -5.17
C SER A 27 -31.31 10.86 -6.03
N GLU A 28 -30.54 9.82 -5.71
CA GLU A 28 -29.40 9.40 -6.53
C GLU A 28 -29.83 8.69 -7.83
N THR A 29 -30.91 7.91 -7.79
CA THR A 29 -31.45 7.23 -8.98
C THR A 29 -32.06 8.17 -10.00
N ASP A 30 -32.53 9.34 -9.58
CA ASP A 30 -33.11 10.36 -10.46
C ASP A 30 -32.04 11.23 -11.16
N LEU A 31 -30.76 11.13 -10.76
CA LEU A 31 -29.69 11.91 -11.37
C LEU A 31 -29.40 11.42 -12.80
N GLN A 32 -29.78 12.21 -13.80
CA GLN A 32 -29.50 11.91 -15.20
C GLN A 32 -28.06 12.30 -15.58
N PRO A 33 -27.28 11.39 -16.19
CA PRO A 33 -25.95 11.69 -16.70
C PRO A 33 -25.93 12.91 -17.64
N GLY A 34 -24.93 13.78 -17.49
CA GLY A 34 -24.78 15.01 -18.29
C GLY A 34 -25.55 16.22 -17.76
N THR A 35 -26.38 16.07 -16.72
CA THR A 35 -26.95 17.21 -16.00
C THR A 35 -25.95 17.82 -15.02
N ILE A 36 -26.09 19.11 -14.72
CA ILE A 36 -25.23 19.81 -13.76
C ILE A 36 -25.29 19.16 -12.37
N GLU A 37 -26.46 18.67 -11.96
CA GLU A 37 -26.65 18.02 -10.66
C GLU A 37 -25.95 16.66 -10.56
N TYR A 38 -26.04 15.84 -11.61
CA TYR A 38 -25.29 14.58 -11.69
C TYR A 38 -23.77 14.82 -11.63
N GLU A 39 -23.27 15.79 -12.39
CA GLU A 39 -21.84 16.14 -12.40
C GLU A 39 -21.36 16.65 -11.04
N ARG A 40 -22.18 17.45 -10.34
CA ARG A 40 -21.89 17.91 -8.96
C ARG A 40 -21.89 16.78 -7.95
N HIS A 41 -22.84 15.85 -8.04
CA HIS A 41 -22.90 14.67 -7.18
C HIS A 41 -21.66 13.80 -7.39
N ARG A 42 -21.29 13.51 -8.64
CA ARG A 42 -20.07 12.75 -8.97
C ARG A 42 -18.81 13.43 -8.44
N LEU A 43 -18.70 14.76 -8.60
CA LEU A 43 -17.58 15.52 -8.04
C LEU A 43 -17.53 15.43 -6.51
N THR A 44 -18.67 15.57 -5.85
CA THR A 44 -18.77 15.49 -4.38
C THR A 44 -18.36 14.10 -3.88
N ARG A 45 -18.81 13.04 -4.55
CA ARG A 45 -18.38 11.66 -4.26
C ARG A 45 -16.88 11.49 -4.45
N ALA A 46 -16.34 11.92 -5.59
CA ALA A 46 -14.89 11.85 -5.84
C ALA A 46 -14.07 12.67 -4.82
N GLN A 47 -14.59 13.80 -4.35
CA GLN A 47 -13.96 14.60 -3.28
C GLN A 47 -14.00 13.87 -1.93
N ALA A 48 -15.10 13.18 -1.62
CA ALA A 48 -15.21 12.35 -0.43
C ALA A 48 -14.19 11.20 -0.47
N ASP A 49 -14.15 10.45 -1.58
CA ASP A 49 -13.19 9.35 -1.77
C ASP A 49 -11.73 9.84 -1.64
N ALA A 50 -11.43 11.01 -2.24
CA ALA A 50 -10.10 11.61 -2.14
C ALA A 50 -9.75 12.02 -0.70
N GLN A 51 -10.74 12.53 0.07
CA GLN A 51 -10.54 12.89 1.47
C GLN A 51 -10.39 11.65 2.36
N GLU A 52 -11.13 10.58 2.10
CA GLU A 52 -10.97 9.30 2.79
C GLU A 52 -9.59 8.70 2.53
N LEU A 53 -9.13 8.69 1.27
CA LEU A 53 -7.79 8.23 0.93
C LEU A 53 -6.72 9.08 1.61
N LYS A 54 -6.92 10.40 1.68
CA LYS A 54 -6.02 11.32 2.40
C LYS A 54 -5.99 10.99 3.89
N ASN A 55 -7.15 10.80 4.52
CA ASN A 55 -7.23 10.45 5.94
C ASN A 55 -6.52 9.11 6.21
N ALA A 56 -6.71 8.12 5.35
CA ALA A 56 -6.04 6.81 5.46
C ALA A 56 -4.52 6.92 5.29
N ARG A 57 -4.02 7.84 4.46
CA ARG A 57 -2.58 8.15 4.36
C ARG A 57 -2.07 8.83 5.62
N ASP A 58 -2.80 9.83 6.11
CA ASP A 58 -2.45 10.58 7.31
C ASP A 58 -2.47 9.69 8.57
N SER A 59 -3.34 8.67 8.61
CA SER A 59 -3.38 7.63 9.66
C SER A 59 -2.41 6.46 9.42
N ALA A 60 -1.65 6.48 8.32
CA ALA A 60 -0.73 5.42 7.90
C ALA A 60 -1.38 4.05 7.66
N GLU A 61 -2.68 4.00 7.38
CA GLU A 61 -3.38 2.79 6.94
C GLU A 61 -3.04 2.41 5.51
N VAL A 62 -2.76 3.39 4.65
CA VAL A 62 -2.35 3.17 3.26
C VAL A 62 -1.10 3.96 2.92
N VAL A 63 -0.27 3.39 2.05
CA VAL A 63 0.98 3.99 1.59
C VAL A 63 1.06 3.92 0.06
N GLU A 64 1.72 4.92 -0.54
CA GLU A 64 1.94 4.93 -1.98
C GLU A 64 2.89 3.79 -2.40
N THR A 65 2.51 3.02 -3.41
CA THR A 65 3.36 1.95 -3.97
C THR A 65 4.73 2.49 -4.40
N ALA A 66 4.78 3.69 -5.00
CA ALA A 66 6.03 4.33 -5.40
C ALA A 66 6.97 4.61 -4.21
N PHE A 67 6.41 4.95 -3.05
CA PHE A 67 7.19 5.10 -1.82
C PHE A 67 7.76 3.76 -1.34
N CYS A 68 6.96 2.69 -1.34
CA CYS A 68 7.46 1.35 -1.00
C CYS A 68 8.58 0.91 -1.94
N THR A 69 8.43 1.11 -3.25
CA THR A 69 9.48 0.84 -4.24
C THR A 69 10.74 1.62 -3.93
N PHE A 70 10.62 2.93 -3.69
CA PHE A 70 11.76 3.78 -3.36
C PHE A 70 12.51 3.32 -2.10
N VAL A 71 11.79 3.05 -1.00
CA VAL A 71 12.39 2.64 0.28
C VAL A 71 13.08 1.28 0.14
N LEU A 72 12.42 0.32 -0.49
CA LEU A 72 12.97 -1.02 -0.68
C LEU A 72 14.22 -0.99 -1.56
N SER A 73 14.21 -0.26 -2.67
CA SER A 73 15.39 -0.11 -3.53
C SER A 73 16.55 0.58 -2.82
N ARG A 74 16.26 1.58 -1.97
CA ARG A 74 17.28 2.22 -1.14
C ARG A 74 17.93 1.23 -0.17
N ILE A 75 17.12 0.48 0.58
CA ILE A 75 17.62 -0.52 1.54
C ILE A 75 18.41 -1.61 0.81
N ALA A 76 17.93 -2.06 -0.35
CA ALA A 76 18.62 -3.05 -1.17
C ALA A 76 20.00 -2.55 -1.64
N GLY A 77 20.11 -1.28 -2.02
CA GLY A 77 21.39 -0.64 -2.35
C GLY A 77 22.35 -0.54 -1.16
N GLU A 78 21.84 -0.19 0.03
CA GLU A 78 22.63 -0.18 1.27
C GLU A 78 23.17 -1.58 1.61
N ILE A 79 22.33 -2.61 1.50
CA ILE A 79 22.74 -4.02 1.68
C ILE A 79 23.78 -4.42 0.63
N ALA A 80 23.57 -4.10 -0.65
CA ALA A 80 24.50 -4.43 -1.72
C ALA A 80 25.89 -3.80 -1.48
N SER A 81 25.94 -2.56 -0.97
CA SER A 81 27.20 -1.90 -0.61
C SER A 81 27.93 -2.61 0.52
N ILE A 82 27.21 -3.12 1.53
CA ILE A 82 27.82 -3.92 2.61
C ILE A 82 28.36 -5.24 2.04
N LEU A 83 27.59 -5.92 1.19
CA LEU A 83 27.99 -7.19 0.58
C LEU A 83 29.27 -7.05 -0.27
N ASP A 84 29.42 -5.97 -1.03
CA ASP A 84 30.61 -5.71 -1.86
C ASP A 84 31.91 -5.60 -1.04
N GLY A 85 31.80 -5.17 0.23
CA GLY A 85 32.94 -5.07 1.15
C GLY A 85 33.38 -6.41 1.77
N ILE A 86 32.54 -7.45 1.71
CA ILE A 86 32.79 -8.74 2.38
C ILE A 86 34.02 -9.46 1.82
N PRO A 87 34.23 -9.61 0.49
CA PRO A 87 35.37 -10.34 -0.04
C PRO A 87 36.71 -9.78 0.43
N LEU A 88 36.84 -8.45 0.42
CA LEU A 88 38.05 -7.76 0.89
C LEU A 88 38.26 -7.96 2.40
N SER A 89 37.17 -7.88 3.18
CA SER A 89 37.22 -8.10 4.63
C SER A 89 37.65 -9.52 4.97
N VAL A 90 37.16 -10.52 4.23
CA VAL A 90 37.56 -11.93 4.36
C VAL A 90 39.04 -12.10 4.00
N GLN A 91 39.49 -11.54 2.86
CA GLN A 91 40.88 -11.64 2.42
C GLN A 91 41.86 -11.01 3.43
N ARG A 92 41.48 -9.89 4.06
CA ARG A 92 42.28 -9.24 5.10
C ARG A 92 42.34 -10.06 6.39
N ARG A 93 41.25 -10.73 6.75
CA ARG A 93 41.13 -11.49 8.01
C ARG A 93 41.75 -12.88 7.92
N PHE A 94 41.78 -13.47 6.74
CA PHE A 94 42.28 -14.82 6.47
C PHE A 94 43.26 -14.80 5.28
N PRO A 95 44.46 -14.23 5.45
CA PRO A 95 45.44 -14.09 4.37
C PRO A 95 45.96 -15.43 3.81
N GLU A 96 45.84 -16.51 4.58
CA GLU A 96 46.16 -17.88 4.19
C GLU A 96 45.12 -18.53 3.26
N LEU A 97 43.94 -17.91 3.12
CA LEU A 97 42.88 -18.42 2.26
C LEU A 97 43.29 -18.32 0.78
N GLU A 98 43.21 -19.44 0.06
CA GLU A 98 43.53 -19.42 -1.36
C GLU A 98 42.59 -18.48 -2.14
N ASN A 99 43.16 -17.74 -3.10
CA ASN A 99 42.41 -16.77 -3.92
C ASN A 99 41.19 -17.38 -4.61
N ARG A 100 41.24 -18.68 -4.98
CA ARG A 100 40.09 -19.38 -5.59
C ARG A 100 38.84 -19.38 -4.72
N HIS A 101 38.99 -19.42 -3.39
CA HIS A 101 37.87 -19.39 -2.45
C HIS A 101 37.31 -17.97 -2.32
N VAL A 102 38.18 -16.97 -2.31
CA VAL A 102 37.76 -15.55 -2.34
C VAL A 102 37.03 -15.22 -3.64
N ASP A 103 37.50 -15.75 -4.78
CA ASP A 103 36.86 -15.53 -6.08
C ASP A 103 35.50 -16.23 -6.19
N PHE A 104 35.37 -17.43 -5.61
CA PHE A 104 34.07 -18.08 -5.47
C PHE A 104 33.09 -17.23 -4.66
N LEU A 105 33.52 -16.73 -3.50
CA LEU A 105 32.73 -15.84 -2.66
C LEU A 105 32.30 -14.55 -3.39
N LYS A 106 33.23 -13.91 -4.12
CA LYS A 106 32.92 -12.72 -4.93
C LYS A 106 31.80 -12.99 -5.94
N ARG A 107 31.85 -14.13 -6.63
CA ARG A 107 30.83 -14.50 -7.64
C ARG A 107 29.44 -14.63 -7.03
N ASP A 108 29.30 -15.26 -5.87
CA ASP A 108 28.00 -15.41 -5.22
C ASP A 108 27.48 -14.09 -4.65
N ILE A 109 28.36 -13.24 -4.13
CA ILE A 109 28.01 -11.88 -3.70
C ILE A 109 27.50 -11.04 -4.87
N ILE A 110 28.16 -11.08 -6.03
CA ILE A 110 27.70 -10.36 -7.23
C ILE A 110 26.30 -10.81 -7.64
N LYS A 111 26.00 -12.11 -7.60
CA LYS A 111 24.64 -12.61 -7.89
C LYS A 111 23.60 -12.02 -6.93
N ALA A 112 23.92 -11.98 -5.63
CA ALA A 112 23.03 -11.40 -4.63
C ALA A 112 22.84 -9.89 -4.84
N MET A 113 23.92 -9.15 -5.12
CA MET A 113 23.88 -7.71 -5.40
C MET A 113 23.05 -7.40 -6.65
N ASN A 114 23.21 -8.17 -7.72
CA ASN A 114 22.42 -7.96 -8.95
C ASN A 114 20.92 -8.17 -8.70
N LYS A 115 20.56 -9.15 -7.86
CA LYS A 115 19.17 -9.37 -7.47
C LYS A 115 18.62 -8.24 -6.59
N ALA A 116 19.45 -7.70 -5.70
CA ALA A 116 19.10 -6.53 -4.90
C ALA A 116 18.94 -5.26 -5.76
N ALA A 117 19.78 -5.09 -6.78
CA ALA A 117 19.73 -3.97 -7.70
C ALA A 117 18.49 -3.97 -8.60
N ALA A 118 17.96 -5.15 -8.94
CA ALA A 118 16.76 -5.31 -9.77
C ALA A 118 15.44 -5.28 -8.95
N LEU A 119 15.50 -4.87 -7.67
CA LEU A 119 14.34 -4.96 -6.78
C LEU A 119 13.21 -4.01 -7.20
N ASP A 120 13.53 -2.83 -7.72
CA ASP A 120 12.54 -1.87 -8.24
C ASP A 120 11.71 -2.45 -9.38
N GLU A 121 12.33 -3.21 -10.28
CA GLU A 121 11.67 -3.88 -11.40
C GLU A 121 10.77 -5.04 -10.95
N LEU A 122 11.14 -5.72 -9.86
CA LEU A 122 10.41 -6.90 -9.35
C LEU A 122 9.18 -6.54 -8.50
N ILE A 123 9.22 -5.41 -7.79
CA ILE A 123 8.17 -5.02 -6.83
C ILE A 123 6.76 -4.98 -7.45
N PRO A 124 6.53 -4.38 -8.64
CA PRO A 124 5.20 -4.37 -9.24
C PRO A 124 4.65 -5.77 -9.51
N GLY A 125 5.50 -6.70 -9.97
CA GLY A 125 5.11 -8.09 -10.22
C GLY A 125 4.74 -8.82 -8.93
N LEU A 126 5.58 -8.68 -7.90
CA LEU A 126 5.34 -9.27 -6.57
C LEU A 126 4.05 -8.76 -5.92
N LEU A 127 3.73 -7.48 -6.10
CA LEU A 127 2.48 -6.91 -5.60
C LEU A 127 1.27 -7.51 -6.33
N SER A 128 1.34 -7.65 -7.65
CA SER A 128 0.26 -8.29 -8.44
C SER A 128 0.05 -9.74 -7.99
N GLU A 129 1.12 -10.52 -7.86
CA GLU A 129 1.06 -11.91 -7.37
C GLU A 129 0.42 -12.01 -5.98
N TYR A 130 0.74 -11.08 -5.07
CA TYR A 130 0.14 -11.04 -3.74
C TYR A 130 -1.37 -10.74 -3.76
N ILE A 131 -1.79 -9.78 -4.60
CA ILE A 131 -3.19 -9.41 -4.75
C ILE A 131 -4.00 -10.59 -5.34
N GLU A 132 -3.47 -11.26 -6.36
CA GLU A 132 -4.10 -12.43 -6.98
C GLU A 132 -4.27 -13.61 -6.00
N GLN A 133 -3.35 -13.78 -5.05
CA GLN A 133 -3.44 -14.84 -4.03
C GLN A 133 -4.36 -14.48 -2.86
N SER A 134 -4.61 -13.19 -2.63
CA SER A 134 -5.35 -12.69 -1.47
C SER A 134 -6.80 -12.31 -1.78
N GLY A 135 -7.17 -12.21 -3.06
CA GLY A 135 -8.53 -11.98 -3.54
C GLY A 135 -9.30 -13.27 -3.80
#